data_AF-A0A8X6FBW0-F1
#
_entry.id   AF-A0A8X6FBW0-F1
#
_cell.length_a   1.000
_cell.length_b   1.000
_cell.length_c   1.000
_cell.angle_alpha   90.00
_cell.angle_beta   90.00
_cell.angle_gamma   90.00
#
_symmetry.space_group_name_H-M   'P 1'
#
loop_
_entity.id
_entity.type
_entity.pdbx_description
1 polymer ?
#
loop_
_entity_poly.entity_id
_entity_poly.type
_entity_poly.pdbx_seq_one_letter_code
_entity_poly.pdbx_strand_id
1 'polypeptide(L)'
;CDCNFRGSARDDCEQMTGRCVCKHGILGMKCDICPEGTVLGEDGCMDESLAKSVPGPCNQLHCKYGAICKESNGRSQCFCEIRCPAVSTPSPVCGSDGNTYATKCQMSVFSCRYQKSITLRQQGPCKAGGVIIGAEDISPTAGPVRRSTVQKTTFDQYESKSTRDVSHSEQFYLSTGPTTSKPPIDGMNN
;
A
#
# COMPACT_ATOMS: atom_id res chain seq x y z
N CYS A 1 6.61 -14.86 -18.92
CA CYS A 1 7.18 -13.62 -19.46
C CYS A 1 6.27 -12.48 -19.06
N ASP A 2 6.78 -11.52 -18.31
CA ASP A 2 5.98 -10.40 -17.79
C ASP A 2 6.07 -9.21 -18.74
N CYS A 3 5.66 -9.42 -19.99
CA CYS A 3 5.60 -8.35 -20.98
C CYS A 3 4.53 -7.33 -20.55
N ASN A 4 4.87 -6.04 -20.56
CA ASN A 4 3.92 -5.00 -20.23
C ASN A 4 2.89 -4.90 -21.36
N PHE A 5 1.60 -5.16 -21.05
CA PHE A 5 0.54 -5.18 -22.05
C PHE A 5 0.35 -3.84 -22.79
N ARG A 6 0.68 -2.70 -22.15
CA ARG A 6 0.56 -1.38 -22.78
C ARG A 6 1.65 -1.17 -23.80
N GLY A 7 2.86 -1.61 -23.46
CA GLY A 7 4.05 -1.37 -24.28
C GLY A 7 4.43 -2.48 -25.25
N SER A 8 3.92 -3.69 -25.05
CA SER A 8 4.20 -4.83 -25.93
C SER A 8 3.23 -4.84 -27.11
N ALA A 9 3.71 -5.21 -28.29
CA ALA A 9 2.87 -5.37 -29.47
C ALA A 9 1.98 -6.62 -29.36
N ARG A 10 2.40 -7.59 -28.55
CA ARG A 10 1.73 -8.87 -28.30
C ARG A 10 2.05 -9.36 -26.88
N ASP A 11 1.27 -10.33 -26.41
CA ASP A 11 1.42 -10.91 -25.06
C ASP A 11 2.46 -12.05 -24.99
N ASP A 12 2.93 -12.54 -26.14
CA ASP A 12 3.99 -13.55 -26.25
C ASP A 12 5.40 -12.93 -26.23
N CYS A 13 6.36 -13.74 -25.76
CA CYS A 13 7.78 -13.38 -25.68
C CYS A 13 8.63 -14.41 -26.43
N GLU A 14 9.85 -14.02 -26.80
CA GLU A 14 10.83 -14.93 -27.38
C GLU A 14 11.23 -16.03 -26.36
N GLN A 15 11.16 -17.30 -26.78
CA GLN A 15 11.27 -18.46 -25.88
C GLN A 15 12.67 -18.66 -25.28
N MET A 16 13.74 -18.25 -25.96
CA MET A 16 15.13 -18.43 -25.48
C MET A 16 15.63 -17.27 -24.63
N THR A 17 15.25 -16.04 -24.98
CA THR A 17 15.77 -14.82 -24.34
C THR A 17 14.80 -14.21 -23.35
N GLY A 18 13.51 -14.57 -23.42
CA GLY A 18 12.43 -13.93 -22.67
C GLY A 18 12.14 -12.49 -23.11
N ARG A 19 12.66 -12.06 -24.27
CA ARG A 19 12.49 -10.71 -24.80
C ARG A 19 11.09 -10.53 -25.41
N CYS A 20 10.42 -9.45 -25.02
CA CYS A 20 9.12 -9.05 -25.55
C CYS A 20 9.29 -8.22 -26.84
N VAL A 21 8.29 -8.26 -27.70
CA VAL A 21 8.22 -7.40 -28.90
C VAL A 21 7.57 -6.08 -28.49
N CYS A 22 8.35 -5.02 -28.40
CA CYS A 22 7.84 -3.71 -27.99
C CYS A 22 7.21 -2.93 -29.13
N LYS A 23 6.16 -2.15 -28.82
CA LYS A 23 5.63 -1.12 -29.71
C LYS A 23 6.68 -0.02 -29.93
N HIS A 24 6.46 0.79 -30.96
CA HIS A 24 7.39 1.85 -31.34
C HIS A 24 7.67 2.82 -30.19
N GLY A 25 8.95 3.14 -29.96
CA GLY A 25 9.39 4.08 -28.93
C GLY A 25 9.43 3.53 -27.50
N ILE A 26 9.15 2.24 -27.30
CA ILE A 26 9.18 1.59 -25.98
C ILE A 26 10.37 0.65 -25.89
N LEU A 27 11.08 0.72 -24.77
CA LEU A 27 12.37 0.09 -24.53
C LEU A 27 12.25 -0.96 -23.43
N GLY A 28 13.32 -1.74 -23.27
CA GLY A 28 13.44 -2.78 -22.24
C GLY A 28 13.05 -4.18 -22.74
N MET A 29 13.46 -5.20 -21.98
CA MET A 29 13.12 -6.59 -22.31
C MET A 29 11.64 -6.91 -22.12
N LYS A 30 10.95 -6.12 -21.29
CA LYS A 30 9.54 -6.27 -20.93
C LYS A 30 8.65 -5.15 -21.47
N CYS A 31 9.20 -4.23 -22.27
CA CYS A 31 8.48 -3.10 -22.88
C CYS A 31 7.82 -2.16 -21.86
N ASP A 32 8.55 -1.86 -20.79
CA ASP A 32 8.14 -1.04 -19.65
C ASP A 32 8.97 0.24 -19.50
N ILE A 33 9.97 0.46 -20.35
CA ILE A 33 10.87 1.61 -20.28
C ILE A 33 10.52 2.61 -21.38
N CYS A 34 10.29 3.85 -21.01
CA CYS A 34 10.11 4.95 -21.94
C CYS A 34 11.38 5.82 -22.02
N PRO A 35 11.60 6.55 -23.13
CA PRO A 35 12.63 7.58 -23.23
C PRO A 35 12.47 8.65 -22.15
N GLU A 36 13.57 9.36 -21.84
CA GLU A 36 13.56 10.40 -20.80
C GLU A 36 12.46 11.46 -21.06
N GLY A 37 11.77 11.87 -19.99
CA GLY A 37 10.68 12.84 -20.06
C GLY A 37 9.35 12.27 -20.54
N THR A 38 9.26 10.95 -20.79
CA THR A 38 8.01 10.28 -21.18
C THR A 38 7.68 9.12 -20.24
N VAL A 39 6.40 8.80 -20.10
CA VAL A 39 5.91 7.70 -19.27
C VAL A 39 4.92 6.84 -20.05
N LEU A 40 4.83 5.56 -19.69
CA LEU A 40 4.02 4.60 -20.40
C LEU A 40 2.52 4.82 -20.14
N GLY A 41 1.83 5.39 -21.12
CA GLY A 41 0.39 5.59 -21.16
C GLY A 41 -0.39 4.44 -21.80
N GLU A 42 -1.64 4.70 -22.15
CA GLU A 42 -2.55 3.70 -22.73
C GLU A 42 -2.13 3.26 -24.14
N ASP A 43 -1.66 4.20 -24.95
CA ASP A 43 -1.28 3.95 -26.34
C ASP A 43 0.25 3.91 -26.56
N GLY A 44 1.04 4.06 -25.49
CA GLY A 44 2.51 4.04 -25.55
C GLY A 44 3.15 5.11 -24.68
N CYS A 45 4.40 5.47 -24.95
CA CYS A 45 5.08 6.53 -24.21
C CYS A 45 4.47 7.90 -24.54
N MET A 46 3.99 8.59 -23.52
CA MET A 46 3.46 9.94 -23.59
C MET A 46 4.30 10.87 -22.72
N ASP A 47 4.35 12.15 -23.06
CA ASP A 47 5.13 13.13 -22.28
C ASP A 47 4.68 13.14 -20.81
N GLU A 48 5.62 13.21 -19.89
CA GLU A 48 5.34 13.22 -18.45
C GLU A 48 4.42 14.39 -18.08
N SER A 49 4.50 15.53 -18.79
CA SER A 49 3.62 16.68 -18.58
C SER A 49 2.17 16.43 -18.98
N LEU A 50 1.93 15.50 -19.91
CA LEU A 50 0.59 15.08 -20.36
C LEU A 50 0.06 13.91 -19.53
N ALA A 51 0.95 13.05 -19.06
CA ALA A 51 0.61 11.88 -18.26
C ALA A 51 0.32 12.20 -16.80
N LYS A 52 0.88 13.30 -16.30
CA LYS A 52 0.67 13.81 -14.94
C LYS A 52 -0.56 14.72 -14.94
N SER A 53 -1.73 14.10 -15.10
CA SER A 53 -3.02 14.65 -14.70
C SER A 53 -3.31 16.09 -15.16
N VAL A 54 -4.02 16.19 -16.29
CA VAL A 54 -4.73 17.36 -16.82
C VAL A 54 -4.92 18.50 -15.79
N PRO A 55 -4.14 19.59 -15.86
CA PRO A 55 -4.47 20.83 -15.19
C PRO A 55 -5.66 21.45 -15.93
N GLY A 56 -6.86 21.29 -15.38
CA GLY A 56 -8.08 21.90 -15.92
C GLY A 56 -9.06 22.20 -14.78
N PRO A 57 -10.10 23.01 -15.01
CA PRO A 57 -11.14 23.21 -14.02
C PRO A 57 -11.93 21.92 -13.81
N CYS A 58 -12.68 21.82 -12.72
CA CYS A 58 -13.51 20.66 -12.40
C CYS A 58 -14.57 20.36 -13.47
N ASN A 59 -14.90 21.31 -14.33
CA ASN A 59 -15.77 21.11 -15.48
C ASN A 59 -15.19 20.18 -16.56
N GLN A 60 -13.86 20.01 -16.60
CA GLN A 60 -13.14 19.16 -17.55
C GLN A 60 -12.53 17.92 -16.89
N LEU A 61 -12.58 17.82 -15.55
CA LEU A 61 -12.04 16.69 -14.79
C LEU A 61 -13.16 15.77 -14.30
N HIS A 62 -13.29 14.59 -14.92
CA HIS A 62 -14.25 13.57 -14.47
C HIS A 62 -13.62 12.62 -13.45
N CYS A 63 -13.96 12.81 -12.17
CA CYS A 63 -13.52 11.95 -11.09
C CYS A 63 -14.19 10.57 -11.11
N LYS A 64 -13.42 9.50 -10.89
CA LYS A 64 -13.90 8.11 -10.91
C LYS A 64 -14.26 7.62 -9.51
N TYR A 65 -15.06 6.56 -9.46
CA TYR A 65 -15.35 5.77 -8.24
C TYR A 65 -16.01 6.56 -7.10
N GLY A 66 -16.76 7.62 -7.44
CA GLY A 66 -17.46 8.45 -6.47
C GLY A 66 -16.60 9.52 -5.80
N ALA A 67 -15.40 9.81 -6.33
CA ALA A 67 -14.63 10.96 -5.89
C ALA A 67 -15.26 12.29 -6.36
N ILE A 68 -15.08 13.34 -5.56
CA ILE A 68 -15.60 14.69 -5.81
C ILE A 68 -14.44 15.58 -6.26
N CYS A 69 -14.63 16.32 -7.35
CA CYS A 69 -13.64 17.30 -7.79
C CYS A 69 -13.72 18.57 -6.93
N LYS A 70 -12.57 19.06 -6.45
CA LYS A 70 -12.45 20.38 -5.82
C LYS A 70 -11.29 21.16 -6.43
N GLU A 71 -11.48 22.47 -6.55
CA GLU A 71 -10.46 23.40 -7.05
C GLU A 71 -9.76 24.10 -5.89
N SER A 72 -8.42 24.18 -5.94
CA SER A 72 -7.58 24.92 -5.00
C SER A 72 -6.37 25.50 -5.73
N ASN A 73 -6.18 26.82 -5.65
CA ASN A 73 -5.06 27.55 -6.25
C ASN A 73 -4.84 27.26 -7.76
N GLY A 74 -5.93 27.22 -8.54
CA GLY A 74 -5.86 26.97 -9.99
C GLY A 74 -5.56 25.52 -10.37
N ARG A 75 -5.60 24.58 -9.41
CA ARG A 75 -5.52 23.14 -9.63
C ARG A 75 -6.79 22.46 -9.18
N SER A 76 -7.33 21.58 -10.00
CA SER A 76 -8.43 20.69 -9.60
C SER A 76 -7.88 19.34 -9.13
N GLN A 77 -8.50 18.77 -8.10
CA GLN A 77 -8.14 17.46 -7.57
C GLN A 77 -9.38 16.68 -7.15
N CYS A 78 -9.36 15.38 -7.37
CA CYS A 78 -10.40 14.46 -6.95
C CYS A 78 -10.19 14.01 -5.49
N PHE A 79 -11.21 14.14 -4.67
CA PHE A 79 -11.20 13.79 -3.24
C PHE A 79 -12.24 12.71 -2.91
N CYS A 80 -11.86 11.75 -2.07
CA CYS A 80 -12.75 10.71 -1.58
C CYS A 80 -13.37 11.08 -0.23
N GLU A 81 -14.44 11.88 -0.26
CA GLU A 81 -15.14 12.39 0.93
C GLU A 81 -16.42 11.62 1.28
N ILE A 82 -16.43 10.31 0.99
CA ILE A 82 -17.57 9.45 1.29
C ILE A 82 -17.64 9.20 2.81
N ARG A 83 -18.73 9.63 3.45
CA ARG A 83 -19.01 9.37 4.87
C ARG A 83 -20.06 8.27 4.97
N CYS A 84 -19.77 7.24 5.78
CA CYS A 84 -20.72 6.16 6.03
C CYS A 84 -21.39 6.34 7.40
N PRO A 85 -22.73 6.21 7.49
CA PRO A 85 -23.41 6.23 8.77
C PRO A 85 -22.97 5.05 9.62
N ALA A 86 -22.91 5.27 10.94
CA ALA A 86 -22.77 4.16 11.88
C ALA A 86 -24.04 3.31 11.80
N VAL A 87 -23.89 2.04 11.46
CA VAL A 87 -24.98 1.06 11.44
C VAL A 87 -24.79 0.09 12.59
N SER A 88 -25.86 -0.10 13.38
CA SER A 88 -25.88 -1.06 14.49
C SER A 88 -25.91 -2.52 13.98
N THR A 89 -26.57 -2.75 12.85
CA THR A 89 -26.65 -4.05 12.19
C THR A 89 -26.02 -3.96 10.79
N PRO A 90 -24.79 -4.49 10.58
CA PRO A 90 -24.16 -4.46 9.27
C PRO A 90 -24.93 -5.32 8.26
N SER A 91 -25.06 -4.82 7.03
CA SER A 91 -25.67 -5.50 5.88
C SER A 91 -24.57 -5.84 4.87
N PRO A 92 -23.88 -6.99 5.05
CA PRO A 92 -22.71 -7.32 4.25
C PRO A 92 -23.05 -7.44 2.78
N VAL A 93 -22.08 -7.10 1.92
CA VAL A 93 -22.18 -7.18 0.47
C VAL A 93 -20.92 -7.81 -0.12
N CYS A 94 -21.07 -8.52 -1.23
CA CYS A 94 -19.96 -9.06 -2.00
C CYS A 94 -19.66 -8.15 -3.19
N GLY A 95 -18.41 -7.69 -3.29
CA GLY A 95 -17.92 -6.92 -4.42
C GLY A 95 -17.63 -7.79 -5.66
N SER A 96 -17.56 -7.15 -6.82
CA SER A 96 -17.09 -7.76 -8.07
C SER A 96 -15.65 -8.26 -8.00
N ASP A 97 -14.87 -7.73 -7.06
CA ASP A 97 -13.50 -8.12 -6.76
C ASP A 97 -13.39 -9.35 -5.84
N GLY A 98 -14.52 -9.97 -5.49
CA GLY A 98 -14.56 -11.17 -4.64
C GLY A 98 -14.39 -10.90 -3.15
N ASN A 99 -14.32 -9.63 -2.73
CA ASN A 99 -14.20 -9.26 -1.32
C ASN A 99 -15.56 -8.97 -0.69
N THR A 100 -15.70 -9.35 0.58
CA THR A 100 -16.87 -9.00 1.39
C THR A 100 -16.66 -7.66 2.09
N TYR A 101 -17.62 -6.76 1.98
CA TYR A 101 -17.64 -5.47 2.66
C TYR A 101 -18.78 -5.43 3.68
N ALA A 102 -18.57 -4.78 4.83
CA ALA A 102 -19.58 -4.76 5.90
C ALA A 102 -20.88 -4.03 5.50
N THR A 103 -20.79 -3.06 4.59
CA THR A 103 -21.93 -2.39 3.95
C THR A 103 -21.59 -1.95 2.54
N LYS A 104 -22.63 -1.66 1.73
CA LYS A 104 -22.47 -1.03 0.40
C LYS A 104 -21.73 0.31 0.47
N CYS A 105 -21.92 1.11 1.52
CA CYS A 105 -21.20 2.37 1.67
C CYS A 105 -19.70 2.14 1.85
N GLN A 106 -19.30 1.19 2.69
CA GLN A 106 -17.88 0.86 2.87
C GLN A 106 -17.24 0.29 1.60
N MET A 107 -17.98 -0.49 0.81
CA MET A 107 -17.55 -0.91 -0.52
C MET A 107 -17.23 0.30 -1.41
N SER A 108 -18.11 1.31 -1.44
CA SER A 108 -17.87 2.55 -2.21
C SER A 108 -16.69 3.37 -1.70
N VAL A 109 -16.50 3.47 -0.37
CA VAL A 109 -15.31 4.13 0.22
C VAL A 109 -14.03 3.46 -0.26
N PHE A 110 -14.00 2.13 -0.26
CA PHE A 110 -12.85 1.36 -0.73
C PHE A 110 -12.62 1.56 -2.23
N SER A 111 -13.69 1.45 -3.04
CA SER A 111 -13.65 1.72 -4.49
C SER A 111 -13.04 3.09 -4.79
N CYS A 112 -13.46 4.14 -4.08
CA CYS A 112 -12.94 5.49 -4.23
C CYS A 112 -11.46 5.58 -3.85
N ARG A 113 -11.10 5.18 -2.63
CA ARG A 113 -9.75 5.38 -2.08
C ARG A 113 -8.68 4.59 -2.81
N TYR A 114 -9.00 3.40 -3.28
CA TYR A 114 -8.06 2.53 -3.99
C TYR A 114 -8.17 2.64 -5.51
N GLN A 115 -9.02 3.54 -6.02
CA GLN A 115 -9.26 3.73 -7.46
C GLN A 115 -9.58 2.42 -8.20
N LYS A 116 -10.45 1.60 -7.59
CA LYS A 116 -10.87 0.30 -8.12
C LYS A 116 -12.34 0.32 -8.53
N SER A 117 -12.64 -0.22 -9.71
CA SER A 117 -14.02 -0.42 -10.17
C SER A 117 -14.65 -1.62 -9.48
N ILE A 118 -15.23 -1.40 -8.30
CA ILE A 118 -15.89 -2.45 -7.52
C ILE A 118 -17.39 -2.22 -7.59
N THR A 119 -18.09 -3.13 -8.24
CA THR A 119 -19.56 -3.12 -8.31
C THR A 119 -20.13 -4.13 -7.33
N LEU A 120 -21.37 -3.92 -6.93
CA LEU A 120 -22.09 -4.90 -6.11
C LEU A 120 -22.31 -6.17 -6.95
N ARG A 121 -21.75 -7.29 -6.51
CA ARG A 121 -21.98 -8.59 -7.14
C ARG A 121 -23.21 -9.27 -6.58
N GLN A 122 -23.32 -9.34 -5.25
CA GLN A 122 -24.47 -9.92 -4.55
C GLN A 122 -24.65 -9.32 -3.15
N GLN A 123 -25.88 -9.36 -2.64
CA GLN A 123 -26.15 -9.08 -1.23
C GLN A 123 -25.66 -10.25 -0.37
N GLY A 124 -25.16 -9.94 0.84
CA GLY A 124 -24.53 -10.91 1.72
C GLY A 124 -23.03 -11.06 1.47
N PRO A 125 -22.33 -11.89 2.26
CA PRO A 125 -20.91 -12.14 2.06
C PRO A 125 -20.64 -12.84 0.73
N CYS A 126 -19.41 -12.72 0.24
CA CYS A 126 -18.95 -13.54 -0.88
C CYS A 126 -18.95 -15.02 -0.47
N LYS A 127 -19.37 -15.90 -1.38
CA LYS A 127 -19.24 -17.34 -1.17
C LYS A 127 -17.74 -17.65 -1.13
N ALA A 128 -17.27 -18.31 -0.07
CA ALA A 128 -15.92 -18.86 -0.07
C ALA A 128 -15.78 -19.74 -1.31
N GLY A 129 -14.74 -19.51 -2.12
CA GLY A 129 -14.39 -20.44 -3.19
C GLY A 129 -14.26 -21.81 -2.55
N GLY A 130 -15.20 -22.71 -2.87
CA GLY A 130 -15.46 -23.89 -2.06
C GLY A 130 -14.22 -24.74 -1.85
N VAL A 131 -13.81 -24.86 -0.60
CA VAL A 131 -13.16 -26.05 -0.09
C VAL A 131 -13.95 -26.43 1.16
N ILE A 132 -14.85 -27.41 1.00
CA ILE A 132 -15.54 -28.03 2.12
C ILE A 132 -14.53 -28.98 2.76
N ILE A 133 -13.98 -28.64 3.91
CA ILE A 133 -13.60 -29.63 4.92
C ILE A 133 -14.39 -29.23 6.16
N GLY A 134 -15.17 -30.17 6.68
CA GLY A 134 -16.26 -29.91 7.60
C GLY A 134 -15.88 -29.22 8.90
N ALA A 135 -16.96 -28.79 9.56
CA ALA A 135 -17.06 -28.31 10.93
C ALA A 135 -16.64 -26.85 11.19
N GLU A 136 -17.69 -26.10 11.54
CA GLU A 136 -17.77 -24.97 12.47
C GLU A 136 -17.06 -23.63 12.19
N ASP A 137 -17.91 -22.61 12.16
CA ASP A 137 -17.66 -21.19 11.98
C ASP A 137 -16.62 -20.63 12.96
N ILE A 138 -15.47 -20.18 12.44
CA ILE A 138 -14.95 -18.82 12.65
C ILE A 138 -14.17 -18.46 11.38
N SER A 139 -14.73 -17.59 10.54
CA SER A 139 -13.94 -16.85 9.56
C SER A 139 -13.69 -15.46 10.11
N PRO A 140 -12.49 -15.15 10.64
CA PRO A 140 -12.04 -13.78 10.70
C PRO A 140 -11.40 -13.50 9.35
N THR A 141 -12.10 -12.77 8.47
CA THR A 141 -11.35 -12.01 7.47
C THR A 141 -10.42 -11.11 8.27
N ALA A 142 -9.13 -11.41 8.26
CA ALA A 142 -8.12 -10.56 8.87
C ALA A 142 -8.29 -9.17 8.26
N GLY A 143 -8.86 -8.25 9.02
CA GLY A 143 -8.72 -6.83 8.75
C GLY A 143 -7.23 -6.48 8.70
N PRO A 144 -6.86 -5.29 8.17
CA PRO A 144 -5.48 -4.86 8.20
C PRO A 144 -4.97 -4.91 9.64
N VAL A 145 -3.96 -5.75 9.88
CA VAL A 145 -3.37 -5.98 11.20
C VAL A 145 -2.91 -4.64 11.76
N ARG A 146 -3.57 -4.14 12.81
CA ARG A 146 -2.99 -3.09 13.64
C ARG A 146 -1.71 -3.67 14.23
N ARG A 147 -0.57 -3.03 13.95
CA ARG A 147 0.73 -3.34 14.58
C ARG A 147 0.68 -2.92 16.04
N SER A 148 0.02 -3.71 16.88
CA SER A 148 -0.02 -3.68 18.35
C SER A 148 -0.91 -4.87 18.70
N THR A 149 -0.40 -6.07 19.00
CA THR A 149 0.44 -6.40 20.16
C THR A 149 1.00 -7.79 19.84
N VAL A 150 2.31 -7.97 19.72
CA VAL A 150 2.89 -9.31 19.67
C VAL A 150 2.69 -9.92 21.05
N GLN A 151 1.77 -10.88 21.15
CA GLN A 151 1.71 -11.76 22.32
C GLN A 151 2.96 -12.62 22.27
N LYS A 152 3.88 -12.35 23.20
CA LYS A 152 5.12 -13.10 23.39
C LYS A 152 4.73 -14.45 24.01
N THR A 153 4.52 -15.47 23.19
CA THR A 153 4.46 -16.85 23.67
C THR A 153 5.86 -17.26 24.12
N THR A 154 5.97 -17.77 25.34
CA THR A 154 7.19 -18.31 25.93
C THR A 154 7.59 -19.61 25.23
N PHE A 155 8.16 -19.51 24.03
CA PHE A 155 8.88 -20.64 23.42
C PHE A 155 9.96 -20.26 22.38
N ASP A 156 10.14 -18.99 22.02
CA ASP A 156 11.21 -18.59 21.07
C ASP A 156 12.32 -17.82 21.77
N GLN A 157 13.08 -18.51 22.64
CA GLN A 157 14.30 -17.97 23.24
C GLN A 157 15.58 -18.48 22.58
N TYR A 158 15.49 -19.14 21.43
CA TYR A 158 16.65 -19.67 20.74
C TYR A 158 16.70 -19.16 19.29
N GLU A 159 17.67 -18.27 19.06
CA GLU A 159 18.15 -17.74 17.78
C GLU A 159 17.18 -16.86 16.99
N SER A 160 17.41 -15.56 16.84
CA SER A 160 18.46 -15.12 15.92
C SER A 160 18.92 -13.69 16.21
N LYS A 161 20.23 -13.55 16.16
CA LYS A 161 21.02 -12.33 16.30
C LYS A 161 20.80 -11.42 15.08
N SER A 162 20.51 -10.15 15.31
CA SER A 162 20.81 -9.07 14.35
C SER A 162 21.08 -7.77 15.12
N THR A 163 22.32 -7.63 15.57
CA THR A 163 22.95 -6.34 15.83
C THR A 163 24.32 -6.39 15.19
N ARG A 164 24.45 -5.73 14.05
CA ARG A 164 25.73 -5.41 13.45
C ARG A 164 26.05 -4.01 13.96
N ASP A 165 27.00 -3.89 14.89
CA ASP A 165 28.20 -3.08 14.67
C ASP A 165 29.18 -3.13 15.87
N VAL A 166 30.31 -3.78 15.59
CA VAL A 166 31.70 -3.35 15.84
C VAL A 166 32.17 -3.11 17.30
N SER A 167 32.75 -4.18 17.85
CA SER A 167 34.12 -4.25 18.42
C SER A 167 34.53 -3.29 19.55
N HIS A 168 34.78 -3.82 20.75
CA HIS A 168 36.12 -4.22 21.18
C HIS A 168 36.05 -4.95 22.54
N SER A 169 36.93 -5.94 22.66
CA SER A 169 37.14 -6.87 23.77
C SER A 169 37.42 -6.20 25.12
N GLU A 170 36.83 -6.76 26.18
CA GLU A 170 37.27 -6.60 27.56
C GLU A 170 38.69 -7.09 27.74
N GLN A 171 39.48 -6.37 28.54
CA GLN A 171 40.21 -6.89 29.71
C GLN A 171 41.13 -5.78 30.24
N PHE A 172 41.04 -5.47 31.54
CA PHE A 172 42.09 -5.67 32.54
C PHE A 172 41.78 -4.90 33.82
N TYR A 173 42.26 -5.48 34.92
CA TYR A 173 41.89 -5.27 36.31
C TYR A 173 42.26 -3.91 36.93
N LEU A 174 41.60 -3.65 38.07
CA LEU A 174 41.76 -2.58 39.06
C LEU A 174 43.18 -2.02 39.31
N SER A 175 43.27 -0.71 39.51
CA SER A 175 43.72 0.01 40.73
C SER A 175 43.79 1.52 40.38
N THR A 176 43.37 2.52 41.15
CA THR A 176 43.54 2.83 42.57
C THR A 176 42.44 3.82 43.02
N GLY A 177 42.01 3.78 44.29
CA GLY A 177 41.26 4.89 44.92
C GLY A 177 42.23 5.94 45.52
N PRO A 178 41.82 6.74 46.51
CA PRO A 178 40.62 7.58 46.58
C PRO A 178 40.99 9.04 46.90
N THR A 179 40.15 10.03 46.58
CA THR A 179 40.14 11.26 47.39
C THR A 179 38.73 11.83 47.55
N THR A 180 38.39 11.86 48.83
CA THR A 180 37.29 12.54 49.49
C THR A 180 37.30 14.04 49.23
N SER A 181 36.14 14.62 48.95
CA SER A 181 35.64 15.76 49.74
C SER A 181 34.14 15.96 49.50
N LYS A 182 33.42 16.06 50.62
CA LYS A 182 31.99 16.33 50.78
C LYS A 182 31.69 17.82 50.47
N PRO A 183 30.40 18.20 50.33
CA PRO A 183 29.86 19.43 49.72
C PRO A 183 29.76 20.57 50.76
N PRO A 184 29.20 21.77 50.46
CA PRO A 184 27.73 21.96 50.46
C PRO A 184 27.15 22.99 49.45
N ILE A 185 25.86 22.74 49.15
CA ILE A 185 24.69 23.61 48.90
C ILE A 185 24.76 25.15 49.07
N ASP A 186 23.77 25.76 48.39
CA ASP A 186 23.23 27.14 48.42
C ASP A 186 23.93 28.13 47.46
N GLY A 187 23.26 28.95 46.64
CA GLY A 187 21.85 29.33 46.53
C GLY A 187 21.80 30.74 45.91
N MET A 188 20.76 30.99 45.10
CA MET A 188 20.22 32.29 44.67
C MET A 188 20.94 33.21 43.66
N ASN A 189 20.10 33.61 42.68
CA ASN A 189 19.91 34.92 42.04
C ASN A 189 20.87 35.37 40.93
N ASN A 190 20.32 35.55 39.71
CA ASN A 190 19.60 36.79 39.37
C ASN A 190 18.59 36.53 38.24
#